data_AF-A0A7C2AY72-F1
#
_entry.id   AF-A0A7C2AY72-F1
#
_cell.length_a   1.000
_cell.length_b   1.000
_cell.length_c   1.000
_cell.angle_alpha   90.00
_cell.angle_beta   90.00
_cell.angle_gamma   90.00
#
_symmetry.space_group_name_H-M   'P 1'
#
loop_
_entity.id
_entity.type
_entity.pdbx_description
1 polymer ?
#
loop_
_entity_poly.entity_id
_entity_poly.type
_entity_poly.pdbx_seq_one_letter_code
_entity_poly.pdbx_strand_id
1 'polypeptide(L)'
;MEKKKIVIVGALGMDFHLFNRKFRNNEDYEVVAFTYAGEQNVGTTSKNERIYPYELAGDMYPDGIPMYPEIMLESLIRKYKIDLVYLAYSDLSAKHVVYLGQRTQSAGAEYVLPNPDDTMIKADVPVTSVCAVRTGCGKSQVSTKLVDILTEKGLKVISIREPMPYGDLRKQVSMRFASEEDLIKHNCTVEEREEYEQYIEKGHVIYSGVDYAAILKDVMKENPDVIHFDGGNNEIPFYKPDLFITLVDPLRVGHETEYYPGQINLRRANVVVINKENTAKKEDIEKLLKSVKEMNPKAEIIHSNSVVEVENPDIVRE
;
A
#
# COMPACT_ATOMS: atom_id res chain seq x y z
N MET A 1 -24.12 23.60 -4.58
CA MET A 1 -22.78 24.10 -4.94
C MET A 1 -22.32 23.35 -6.18
N GLU A 2 -21.43 23.92 -6.98
CA GLU A 2 -20.79 23.20 -8.08
C GLU A 2 -19.85 22.13 -7.50
N LYS A 3 -19.86 20.91 -8.07
CA LYS A 3 -19.02 19.80 -7.60
C LYS A 3 -17.56 20.11 -7.88
N LYS A 4 -16.66 19.77 -6.96
CA LYS A 4 -15.21 19.89 -7.19
C LYS A 4 -14.73 18.78 -8.11
N LYS A 5 -14.14 19.14 -9.24
CA LYS A 5 -13.55 18.19 -10.20
C LYS A 5 -12.17 17.79 -9.73
N ILE A 6 -11.94 16.48 -9.68
CA ILE A 6 -10.68 15.93 -9.16
C ILE A 6 -10.02 14.97 -10.13
N VAL A 7 -8.69 14.92 -10.07
CA VAL A 7 -7.89 13.84 -10.63
C VAL A 7 -7.12 13.18 -9.49
N ILE A 8 -7.07 11.85 -9.49
CA ILE A 8 -6.28 11.08 -8.52
C ILE A 8 -5.05 10.54 -9.25
N VAL A 9 -3.86 10.95 -8.81
CA VAL A 9 -2.59 10.50 -9.39
C VAL A 9 -2.01 9.37 -8.54
N GLY A 10 -1.81 8.19 -9.12
CA GLY A 10 -1.39 7.01 -8.37
C GLY A 10 -0.89 5.85 -9.22
N ALA A 11 -0.76 4.70 -8.56
CA ALA A 11 -0.11 3.50 -9.05
C ALA A 11 -0.94 2.22 -8.87
N LEU A 12 -2.26 2.30 -9.03
CA LEU A 12 -3.16 1.13 -9.02
C LEU A 12 -3.18 0.37 -7.69
N GLY A 13 -3.62 1.04 -6.63
CA GLY A 13 -3.75 0.52 -5.28
C GLY A 13 -4.32 1.60 -4.38
N MET A 14 -3.44 2.43 -3.80
CA MET A 14 -3.82 3.57 -2.97
C MET A 14 -4.75 4.59 -3.66
N ASP A 15 -4.68 4.75 -4.98
CA ASP A 15 -5.61 5.58 -5.76
C ASP A 15 -7.04 5.03 -5.74
N PHE A 16 -7.21 3.73 -6.00
CA PHE A 16 -8.50 3.05 -5.88
C PHE A 16 -9.02 3.08 -4.45
N HIS A 17 -8.16 2.82 -3.47
CA HIS A 17 -8.52 2.90 -2.06
C HIS A 17 -9.02 4.30 -1.67
N LEU A 18 -8.28 5.34 -2.07
CA LEU A 18 -8.65 6.74 -1.82
C LEU A 18 -10.01 7.08 -2.46
N PHE A 19 -10.22 6.68 -3.71
CA PHE A 19 -11.50 6.85 -4.40
C PHE A 19 -12.64 6.15 -3.64
N ASN A 20 -12.48 4.86 -3.37
CA ASN A 20 -13.49 4.03 -2.71
C ASN A 20 -13.86 4.56 -1.33
N ARG A 21 -12.87 5.05 -0.58
CA ARG A 21 -13.07 5.52 0.78
C ARG A 21 -13.68 6.91 0.86
N LYS A 22 -13.22 7.85 0.02
CA LYS A 22 -13.49 9.29 0.18
C LYS A 22 -14.42 9.88 -0.88
N PHE A 23 -14.45 9.31 -2.09
CA PHE A 23 -15.06 9.96 -3.26
C PHE A 23 -16.21 9.19 -3.91
N ARG A 24 -16.22 7.85 -3.84
CA ARG A 24 -17.18 6.99 -4.57
C ARG A 24 -18.63 7.44 -4.48
N ASN A 25 -19.11 7.76 -3.27
CA ASN A 25 -20.48 8.16 -2.98
C ASN A 25 -20.58 9.59 -2.44
N ASN A 26 -19.65 10.47 -2.83
CA ASN A 26 -19.59 11.84 -2.31
C ASN A 26 -20.00 12.84 -3.39
N GLU A 27 -21.22 13.38 -3.27
CA GLU A 27 -21.80 14.29 -4.25
C GLU A 27 -21.09 15.65 -4.35
N ASP A 28 -20.24 16.01 -3.37
CA ASP A 28 -19.46 17.25 -3.41
C ASP A 28 -18.30 17.19 -4.42
N TYR A 29 -17.95 16.00 -4.91
CA TYR A 29 -16.82 15.76 -5.79
C TYR A 29 -17.22 15.01 -7.08
N GLU A 30 -16.44 15.23 -8.13
CA GLU A 30 -16.49 14.49 -9.39
C GLU A 30 -15.07 14.02 -9.73
N VAL A 31 -14.82 12.71 -9.65
CA VAL A 31 -13.53 12.11 -10.04
C VAL A 31 -13.50 11.97 -11.56
N VAL A 32 -12.82 12.91 -12.21
CA VAL A 32 -12.78 13.00 -13.68
C VAL A 32 -11.88 11.92 -14.27
N ALA A 33 -10.77 11.61 -13.60
CA ALA A 33 -9.84 10.59 -14.06
C ALA A 33 -8.92 10.08 -12.95
N PHE A 34 -8.43 8.86 -13.14
CA PHE A 34 -7.18 8.40 -12.54
C PHE A 34 -6.01 8.66 -13.49
N THR A 35 -4.79 8.69 -12.96
CA THR A 35 -3.58 8.53 -13.78
C THR A 35 -2.83 7.25 -13.46
N TYR A 36 -2.00 6.79 -14.38
CA TYR A 36 -1.05 5.70 -14.15
C TYR A 36 0.35 6.06 -14.67
N ALA A 37 1.37 5.53 -13.99
CA ALA A 37 2.75 5.59 -14.46
C ALA A 37 2.96 4.67 -15.67
N GLY A 38 3.59 5.19 -16.72
CA GLY A 38 3.64 4.55 -18.03
C GLY A 38 4.32 3.17 -18.07
N GLU A 39 5.49 3.00 -17.47
CA GLU A 39 6.27 1.74 -17.62
C GLU A 39 6.19 0.81 -16.40
N GLN A 40 5.73 1.30 -15.24
CA GLN A 40 5.86 0.57 -13.96
C GLN A 40 4.58 -0.17 -13.52
N ASN A 41 3.40 0.25 -13.97
CA ASN A 41 2.12 -0.19 -13.39
C ASN A 41 1.18 -0.87 -14.38
N VAL A 42 1.58 -0.96 -15.64
CA VAL A 42 0.79 -1.54 -16.70
C VAL A 42 1.52 -2.78 -17.17
N GLY A 43 1.30 -3.88 -16.43
CA GLY A 43 1.49 -5.22 -17.01
C GLY A 43 0.97 -5.16 -18.45
N THR A 44 1.82 -5.60 -19.38
CA THR A 44 1.79 -5.34 -20.82
C THR A 44 0.42 -5.62 -21.44
N THR A 45 -0.51 -4.69 -21.30
CA THR A 45 -1.87 -4.82 -21.81
C THR A 45 -1.98 -3.93 -23.02
N SER A 46 -2.16 -4.57 -24.17
CA SER A 46 -2.27 -4.01 -25.51
C SER A 46 -3.54 -3.16 -25.75
N LYS A 47 -4.21 -2.69 -24.70
CA LYS A 47 -5.41 -1.85 -24.79
C LYS A 47 -5.08 -0.41 -24.38
N ASN A 48 -5.26 0.50 -25.33
CA ASN A 48 -4.94 1.92 -25.20
C ASN A 48 -5.83 2.70 -24.20
N GLU A 49 -6.93 2.12 -23.70
CA GLU A 49 -7.84 2.78 -22.76
C GLU A 49 -8.15 1.86 -21.59
N ARG A 50 -7.75 2.29 -20.39
CA ARG A 50 -8.03 1.62 -19.12
C ARG A 50 -9.08 2.43 -18.36
N ILE A 51 -10.06 1.75 -17.78
CA ILE A 51 -11.20 2.35 -17.08
C ILE A 51 -11.33 1.68 -15.72
N TYR A 52 -11.55 2.46 -14.67
CA TYR A 52 -12.05 1.95 -13.40
C TYR A 52 -13.55 1.67 -13.55
N PRO A 53 -13.98 0.40 -13.49
CA PRO A 53 -15.26 -0.03 -14.02
C PRO A 53 -16.44 0.49 -13.20
N TYR A 54 -17.57 0.75 -13.86
CA TYR A 54 -18.84 1.13 -13.23
C TYR A 54 -19.22 0.23 -12.05
N GLU A 55 -19.01 -1.09 -12.17
CA GLU A 55 -19.34 -2.05 -11.11
C GLU A 55 -18.60 -1.79 -9.79
N LEU A 56 -17.48 -1.07 -9.84
CA LEU A 56 -16.73 -0.60 -8.67
C LEU A 56 -16.90 0.90 -8.40
N ALA A 57 -17.15 1.69 -9.45
CA ALA A 57 -17.30 3.14 -9.35
C ALA A 57 -18.68 3.56 -8.81
N GLY A 58 -19.72 2.76 -9.06
CA GLY A 58 -21.10 3.01 -8.61
C GLY A 58 -21.89 3.97 -9.50
N ASP A 59 -23.14 4.21 -9.12
CA ASP A 59 -24.17 4.94 -9.89
C ASP A 59 -23.76 6.35 -10.33
N MET A 60 -22.84 7.00 -9.61
CA MET A 60 -22.32 8.31 -9.97
C MET A 60 -21.39 8.30 -11.20
N TYR A 61 -20.93 7.12 -11.63
CA TYR A 61 -19.97 6.94 -12.72
C TYR A 61 -20.44 5.82 -13.68
N PRO A 62 -21.56 5.99 -14.41
CA PRO A 62 -22.17 4.94 -15.24
C PRO A 62 -21.25 4.42 -16.35
N ASP A 63 -20.34 5.25 -16.84
CA ASP A 63 -19.35 4.89 -17.87
C ASP A 63 -18.01 4.40 -17.26
N GLY A 64 -17.93 4.30 -15.93
CA GLY A 64 -16.68 4.15 -15.20
C GLY A 64 -15.86 5.44 -15.16
N ILE A 65 -14.64 5.35 -14.62
CA ILE A 65 -13.70 6.49 -14.53
C ILE A 65 -12.51 6.21 -15.44
N PRO A 66 -12.21 7.10 -16.41
CA PRO A 66 -11.09 6.89 -17.32
C PRO A 66 -9.75 6.99 -16.59
N MET A 67 -8.77 6.23 -17.09
CA MET A 67 -7.39 6.28 -16.61
C MET A 67 -6.48 6.75 -17.74
N TYR A 68 -5.62 7.73 -17.45
CA TYR A 68 -4.71 8.31 -18.45
C TYR A 68 -3.23 8.20 -18.01
N PRO A 69 -2.27 8.19 -18.96
CA PRO A 69 -0.87 8.34 -18.61
C PRO A 69 -0.62 9.62 -17.80
N GLU A 70 0.18 9.55 -16.74
CA GLU A 70 0.47 10.72 -15.88
C GLU A 70 1.14 11.88 -16.64
N ILE A 71 1.82 11.62 -17.76
CA ILE A 71 2.36 12.68 -18.62
C ILE A 71 1.27 13.61 -19.19
N MET A 72 0.00 13.17 -19.18
CA MET A 72 -1.13 14.00 -19.62
C MET A 72 -1.67 14.92 -18.52
N LEU A 73 -1.19 14.84 -17.27
CA LEU A 73 -1.76 15.53 -16.11
C LEU A 73 -2.11 17.01 -16.37
N GLU A 74 -1.17 17.82 -16.85
CA GLU A 74 -1.39 19.25 -17.09
C GLU A 74 -2.44 19.50 -18.19
N SER A 75 -2.47 18.64 -19.21
CA SER A 75 -3.48 18.73 -20.27
C SER A 75 -4.87 18.36 -19.76
N LEU A 76 -4.98 17.36 -18.87
CA LEU A 76 -6.23 16.98 -18.21
C LEU A 76 -6.74 18.11 -17.32
N ILE A 77 -5.85 18.72 -16.52
CA ILE A 77 -6.18 19.85 -15.65
C ILE A 77 -6.81 20.98 -16.47
N ARG A 78 -6.16 21.41 -17.56
CA ARG A 78 -6.65 22.50 -18.41
C ARG A 78 -7.93 22.14 -19.17
N LYS A 79 -7.99 20.94 -19.73
CA LYS A 79 -9.13 20.47 -20.55
C LYS A 79 -10.40 20.35 -19.72
N TYR A 80 -10.31 19.74 -18.55
CA TYR A 80 -11.48 19.44 -17.71
C TYR A 80 -11.72 20.46 -16.60
N LYS A 81 -10.85 21.47 -16.46
CA LYS A 81 -10.89 22.49 -15.41
C LYS A 81 -10.89 21.82 -14.02
N ILE A 82 -9.87 21.02 -13.78
CA ILE A 82 -9.71 20.27 -12.52
C ILE A 82 -9.42 21.25 -11.38
N ASP A 83 -10.13 21.10 -10.26
CA ASP A 83 -9.94 21.91 -9.07
C ASP A 83 -8.83 21.34 -8.18
N LEU A 84 -8.83 20.02 -7.98
CA LEU A 84 -7.93 19.33 -7.04
C LEU A 84 -7.23 18.14 -7.71
N VAL A 85 -5.94 18.00 -7.48
CA VAL A 85 -5.18 16.78 -7.79
C VAL A 85 -4.75 16.12 -6.48
N TYR A 86 -5.22 14.90 -6.26
CA TYR A 86 -4.87 14.11 -5.08
C TYR A 86 -3.72 13.16 -5.38
N LEU A 87 -2.66 13.21 -4.56
CA LEU A 87 -1.58 12.23 -4.60
C LEU A 87 -1.98 10.94 -3.88
N ALA A 88 -1.93 9.83 -4.60
CA ALA A 88 -2.23 8.48 -4.10
C ALA A 88 -1.17 7.46 -4.54
N TYR A 89 0.10 7.85 -4.45
CA TYR A 89 1.24 6.95 -4.56
C TYR A 89 1.70 6.47 -3.20
N SER A 90 2.27 5.27 -3.17
CA SER A 90 2.80 4.63 -1.97
C SER A 90 4.32 4.50 -1.95
N ASP A 91 5.01 4.97 -2.99
CA ASP A 91 6.47 4.95 -3.02
C ASP A 91 7.07 6.01 -3.97
N LEU A 92 7.30 7.21 -3.45
CA LEU A 92 7.94 8.31 -4.18
C LEU A 92 9.03 8.97 -3.36
N SER A 93 10.06 9.51 -4.01
CA SER A 93 10.94 10.46 -3.33
C SER A 93 10.17 11.73 -2.96
N ALA A 94 10.51 12.35 -1.83
CA ALA A 94 9.95 13.63 -1.40
C ALA A 94 10.13 14.72 -2.48
N LYS A 95 11.23 14.68 -3.22
CA LYS A 95 11.48 15.55 -4.38
C LYS A 95 10.43 15.36 -5.47
N HIS A 96 10.09 14.12 -5.81
CA HIS A 96 9.08 13.84 -6.84
C HIS A 96 7.68 14.29 -6.40
N VAL A 97 7.34 14.11 -5.12
CA VAL A 97 6.10 14.64 -4.53
C VAL A 97 5.99 16.16 -4.71
N VAL A 98 7.07 16.91 -4.46
CA VAL A 98 7.11 18.36 -4.66
C VAL A 98 7.01 18.71 -6.15
N TYR A 99 7.70 17.98 -7.01
CA TYR A 99 7.65 18.21 -8.47
C TYR A 99 6.25 18.00 -9.04
N LEU A 100 5.52 16.96 -8.63
CA LEU A 100 4.12 16.75 -9.00
C LEU A 100 3.21 17.88 -8.54
N GLY A 101 3.45 18.40 -7.34
CA GLY A 101 2.74 19.59 -6.84
C GLY A 101 2.99 20.83 -7.69
N GLN A 102 4.23 21.07 -8.09
CA GLN A 102 4.58 22.20 -8.96
C GLN A 102 3.95 22.08 -10.36
N ARG A 103 3.96 20.88 -10.96
CA ARG A 103 3.26 20.61 -12.22
C ARG A 103 1.77 20.92 -12.10
N THR A 104 1.12 20.38 -11.07
CA THR A 104 -0.30 20.58 -10.77
C THR A 104 -0.65 22.05 -10.64
N GLN A 105 0.06 22.78 -9.79
CA GLN A 105 -0.21 24.20 -9.51
C GLN A 105 0.04 25.08 -10.73
N SER A 106 1.09 24.80 -11.52
CA SER A 106 1.37 25.52 -12.77
C SER A 106 0.28 25.34 -13.85
N ALA A 107 -0.50 24.25 -13.75
CA ALA A 107 -1.63 23.99 -14.62
C ALA A 107 -2.95 24.61 -14.13
N GLY A 108 -3.01 25.08 -12.88
CA GLY A 108 -4.14 25.83 -12.31
C GLY A 108 -5.02 25.05 -11.32
N ALA A 109 -4.57 23.89 -10.84
CA ALA A 109 -5.27 23.09 -9.82
C ALA A 109 -4.55 23.15 -8.46
N GLU A 110 -5.27 22.89 -7.37
CA GLU A 110 -4.65 22.66 -6.05
C GLU A 110 -4.06 21.24 -5.99
N TYR A 111 -2.97 21.10 -5.24
CA TYR A 111 -2.33 19.80 -5.01
C TYR A 111 -2.57 19.35 -3.57
N VAL A 112 -3.12 18.15 -3.42
CA VAL A 112 -3.58 17.62 -2.13
C VAL A 112 -2.82 16.35 -1.76
N LEU A 113 -2.17 16.40 -0.60
CA LEU A 113 -1.69 15.21 0.10
C LEU A 113 -2.80 14.76 1.06
N PRO A 114 -3.37 13.56 0.89
CA PRO A 114 -4.49 13.11 1.70
C PRO A 114 -4.07 12.95 3.16
N ASN A 115 -4.97 13.33 4.08
CA ASN A 115 -4.79 13.00 5.49
C ASN A 115 -4.93 11.48 5.68
N PRO A 116 -3.93 10.79 6.24
CA PRO A 116 -4.00 9.37 6.54
C PRO A 116 -5.27 8.93 7.31
N ASP A 117 -5.78 9.75 8.21
CA ASP A 117 -6.96 9.40 9.02
C ASP A 117 -8.26 9.40 8.20
N ASP A 118 -8.31 10.19 7.12
CA ASP A 118 -9.46 10.22 6.21
C ASP A 118 -9.49 8.96 5.31
N THR A 119 -8.35 8.31 5.12
CA THR A 119 -8.21 7.17 4.21
C THR A 119 -8.33 5.84 4.93
N MET A 120 -8.16 5.79 6.25
CA MET A 120 -8.24 4.54 7.02
C MET A 120 -9.69 4.09 7.24
N ILE A 121 -9.91 2.77 7.17
CA ILE A 121 -11.15 2.10 7.56
C ILE A 121 -10.99 1.61 9.01
N LYS A 122 -11.99 1.86 9.86
CA LYS A 122 -12.02 1.31 11.21
C LYS A 122 -12.61 -0.09 11.18
N ALA A 123 -11.91 -1.07 11.76
CA ALA A 123 -12.44 -2.41 12.01
C ALA A 123 -13.03 -2.52 13.42
N ASP A 124 -13.88 -3.53 13.63
CA ASP A 124 -14.49 -3.83 14.94
C ASP A 124 -13.61 -4.71 15.84
N VAL A 125 -12.53 -5.26 15.27
CA VAL A 125 -11.51 -6.05 15.97
C VAL A 125 -10.15 -5.35 15.92
N PRO A 126 -9.23 -5.65 16.85
CA PRO A 126 -7.90 -5.08 16.82
C PRO A 126 -7.18 -5.28 15.48
N VAL A 127 -6.49 -4.24 15.02
CA VAL A 127 -5.71 -4.26 13.78
C VAL A 127 -4.23 -4.09 14.09
N THR A 128 -3.41 -5.02 13.62
CA THR A 128 -1.96 -4.84 13.54
C THR A 128 -1.59 -4.42 12.11
N SER A 129 -0.57 -3.59 11.95
CA SER A 129 -0.07 -3.22 10.63
C SER A 129 1.46 -3.22 10.58
N VAL A 130 2.01 -3.75 9.50
CA VAL A 130 3.44 -3.70 9.19
C VAL A 130 3.62 -2.94 7.87
N CYS A 131 4.26 -1.76 7.95
CA CYS A 131 4.67 -0.96 6.79
C CYS A 131 6.19 -0.72 6.83
N ALA A 132 6.70 0.05 5.88
CA ALA A 132 8.11 0.45 5.84
C ALA A 132 8.26 1.90 5.42
N VAL A 133 9.48 2.43 5.62
CA VAL A 133 9.89 3.71 5.04
C VAL A 133 10.27 3.58 3.56
N ARG A 134 10.67 2.37 3.13
CA ARG A 134 11.11 2.09 1.76
C ARG A 134 10.87 0.62 1.36
N THR A 135 10.60 0.41 0.08
CA THR A 135 10.38 -0.93 -0.48
C THR A 135 11.65 -1.78 -0.30
N GLY A 136 11.46 -3.04 0.08
CA GLY A 136 12.57 -3.96 0.35
C GLY A 136 13.23 -3.82 1.72
N CYS A 137 12.62 -3.13 2.70
CA CYS A 137 13.11 -3.15 4.10
C CYS A 137 12.97 -4.53 4.79
N GLY A 138 12.31 -5.51 4.14
CA GLY A 138 12.09 -6.86 4.68
C GLY A 138 10.78 -7.00 5.47
N LYS A 139 9.69 -6.42 4.94
CA LYS A 139 8.38 -6.44 5.61
C LYS A 139 7.82 -7.86 5.75
N SER A 140 7.83 -8.64 4.67
CA SER A 140 7.18 -9.96 4.62
C SER A 140 7.68 -10.91 5.71
N GLN A 141 8.98 -10.88 6.05
CA GLN A 141 9.52 -11.67 7.17
C GLN A 141 8.98 -11.22 8.53
N VAL A 142 8.87 -9.90 8.75
CA VAL A 142 8.33 -9.34 10.00
C VAL A 142 6.82 -9.58 10.10
N SER A 143 6.09 -9.38 9.01
CA SER A 143 4.64 -9.61 8.92
C SER A 143 4.29 -11.06 9.21
N THR A 144 4.91 -12.01 8.52
CA THR A 144 4.67 -13.45 8.76
C THR A 144 5.08 -13.87 10.17
N LYS A 145 6.21 -13.37 10.71
CA LYS A 145 6.61 -13.66 12.09
C LYS A 145 5.63 -13.10 13.13
N LEU A 146 5.07 -11.92 12.90
CA LEU A 146 4.04 -11.35 13.78
C LEU A 146 2.79 -12.22 13.78
N VAL A 147 2.35 -12.67 12.61
CA VAL A 147 1.19 -13.57 12.48
C VAL A 147 1.46 -14.89 13.20
N ASP A 148 2.64 -15.49 13.05
CA ASP A 148 3.04 -16.69 13.79
C ASP A 148 2.91 -16.49 15.30
N ILE A 149 3.47 -15.39 15.83
CA ILE A 149 3.43 -15.09 17.28
C ILE A 149 1.99 -14.94 17.80
N LEU A 150 1.12 -14.30 17.02
CA LEU A 150 -0.28 -14.11 17.41
C LEU A 150 -1.07 -15.42 17.36
N THR A 151 -0.85 -16.23 16.32
CA THR A 151 -1.46 -17.56 16.18
C THR A 151 -0.98 -18.53 17.27
N GLU A 152 0.32 -18.51 17.62
CA GLU A 152 0.89 -19.29 18.74
C GLU A 152 0.27 -18.91 20.10
N LYS A 153 -0.23 -17.69 20.24
CA LYS A 153 -1.01 -17.24 21.41
C LYS A 153 -2.48 -17.68 21.38
N GLY A 154 -2.89 -18.45 20.37
CA GLY A 154 -4.24 -18.95 20.21
C GLY A 154 -5.22 -17.96 19.60
N LEU A 155 -4.75 -16.86 19.00
CA LEU A 155 -5.61 -15.88 18.32
C LEU A 155 -5.87 -16.30 16.87
N LYS A 156 -7.12 -16.15 16.41
CA LYS A 156 -7.45 -16.27 15.00
C LYS A 156 -7.07 -14.99 14.26
N VAL A 157 -5.98 -15.06 13.50
CA VAL A 157 -5.49 -13.93 12.70
C VAL A 157 -5.89 -14.10 11.24
N ILE A 158 -6.36 -13.02 10.62
CA ILE A 158 -6.56 -12.97 9.16
C ILE A 158 -5.72 -11.82 8.60
N SER A 159 -4.86 -12.15 7.64
CA SER A 159 -4.00 -11.19 6.98
C SER A 159 -4.70 -10.54 5.80
N ILE A 160 -4.39 -9.28 5.51
CA ILE A 160 -4.86 -8.54 4.34
C ILE A 160 -3.65 -7.87 3.70
N ARG A 161 -3.44 -8.11 2.41
CA ARG A 161 -2.34 -7.57 1.60
C ARG A 161 -2.89 -6.78 0.43
N GLU A 162 -2.12 -5.80 -0.02
CA GLU A 162 -2.45 -5.04 -1.23
C GLU A 162 -2.43 -5.90 -2.50
N PRO A 163 -3.40 -5.74 -3.41
CA PRO A 163 -3.40 -6.45 -4.68
C PRO A 163 -2.34 -5.88 -5.62
N MET A 164 -1.96 -6.69 -6.61
CA MET A 164 -1.30 -6.20 -7.82
C MET A 164 -2.33 -6.23 -8.95
N PRO A 165 -3.10 -5.15 -9.18
CA PRO A 165 -4.33 -5.23 -9.96
C PRO A 165 -4.08 -5.15 -11.47
N TYR A 166 -3.28 -6.06 -12.01
CA TYR A 166 -2.94 -6.12 -13.44
C TYR A 166 -4.09 -6.66 -14.31
N GLY A 167 -5.04 -7.36 -13.69
CA GLY A 167 -6.14 -8.07 -14.37
C GLY A 167 -7.46 -7.29 -14.44
N ASP A 168 -8.54 -8.06 -14.55
CA ASP A 168 -9.91 -7.54 -14.49
C ASP A 168 -10.27 -7.20 -13.04
N LEU A 169 -10.35 -5.89 -12.73
CA LEU A 169 -10.66 -5.37 -11.39
C LEU A 169 -11.96 -5.96 -10.81
N ARG A 170 -12.93 -6.33 -11.67
CA ARG A 170 -14.20 -6.93 -11.26
C ARG A 170 -14.03 -8.29 -10.60
N LYS A 171 -12.95 -9.00 -10.93
CA LYS A 171 -12.62 -10.31 -10.36
C LYS A 171 -11.70 -10.21 -9.14
N GLN A 172 -11.20 -9.01 -8.85
CA GLN A 172 -10.19 -8.73 -7.83
C GLN A 172 -10.74 -7.84 -6.71
N VAL A 173 -12.06 -7.85 -6.47
CA VAL A 173 -12.70 -7.02 -5.45
C VAL A 173 -12.29 -7.43 -4.04
N SER A 174 -12.42 -8.74 -3.77
CA SER A 174 -12.09 -9.39 -2.51
C SER A 174 -11.77 -10.85 -2.83
N MET A 175 -10.50 -11.22 -2.70
CA MET A 175 -9.98 -12.55 -2.97
C MET A 175 -9.43 -13.11 -1.66
N ARG A 176 -9.80 -14.36 -1.38
CA ARG A 176 -9.40 -15.09 -0.18
C ARG A 176 -8.46 -16.20 -0.60
N PHE A 177 -7.35 -16.34 0.12
CA PHE A 177 -6.37 -17.39 -0.10
C PHE A 177 -6.10 -18.15 1.20
N ALA A 178 -6.32 -19.46 1.17
CA ALA A 178 -5.98 -20.38 2.24
C ALA A 178 -5.33 -21.67 1.75
N SER A 179 -5.26 -21.88 0.42
CA SER A 179 -4.59 -23.02 -0.18
C SER A 179 -4.00 -22.67 -1.57
N GLU A 180 -3.15 -23.55 -2.10
CA GLU A 180 -2.59 -23.38 -3.44
C GLU A 180 -3.68 -23.36 -4.53
N GLU A 181 -4.79 -24.08 -4.34
CA GLU A 181 -5.91 -24.06 -5.28
C GLU A 181 -6.55 -22.67 -5.41
N ASP A 182 -6.53 -21.85 -4.34
CA ASP A 182 -7.01 -20.48 -4.40
C ASP A 182 -6.13 -19.61 -5.31
N LEU A 183 -4.80 -19.82 -5.30
CA LEU A 183 -3.85 -19.11 -6.18
C LEU A 183 -4.15 -19.41 -7.66
N ILE A 184 -4.44 -20.67 -7.97
CA ILE A 184 -4.81 -21.11 -9.33
C ILE A 184 -6.17 -20.51 -9.72
N LYS A 185 -7.16 -20.63 -8.83
CA LYS A 185 -8.52 -20.11 -9.06
C LYS A 185 -8.53 -18.62 -9.38
N HIS A 186 -7.69 -17.84 -8.72
CA HIS A 186 -7.59 -16.40 -8.93
C HIS A 186 -6.59 -16.00 -10.04
N ASN A 187 -5.92 -16.97 -10.68
CA ASN A 187 -4.90 -16.75 -11.71
C ASN A 187 -3.77 -15.83 -11.22
N CYS A 188 -3.26 -16.07 -10.01
CA CYS A 188 -2.23 -15.24 -9.42
C CYS A 188 -0.95 -15.22 -10.28
N THR A 189 -0.36 -14.04 -10.44
CA THR A 189 0.95 -13.89 -11.10
C THR A 189 2.07 -14.45 -10.21
N VAL A 190 3.30 -14.53 -10.75
CA VAL A 190 4.46 -14.97 -9.97
C VAL A 190 4.71 -14.03 -8.78
N GLU A 191 4.57 -12.72 -9.01
CA GLU A 191 4.75 -11.68 -8.00
C GLU A 191 3.66 -11.74 -6.92
N GLU A 192 2.40 -12.01 -7.29
CA GLU A 192 1.33 -12.23 -6.31
C GLU A 192 1.57 -13.49 -5.48
N ARG A 193 2.04 -14.57 -6.12
CA ARG A 193 2.36 -15.83 -5.43
C ARG A 193 3.50 -15.64 -4.42
N GLU A 194 4.55 -14.88 -4.76
CA GLU A 194 5.65 -14.56 -3.84
C GLU A 194 5.17 -13.94 -2.52
N GLU A 195 4.10 -13.14 -2.56
CA GLU A 195 3.53 -12.48 -1.38
C GLU A 195 2.52 -13.36 -0.62
N TYR A 196 1.78 -14.24 -1.31
CA TYR A 196 0.68 -15.01 -0.72
C TYR A 196 1.09 -16.41 -0.25
N GLU A 197 2.00 -17.09 -0.96
CA GLU A 197 2.46 -18.45 -0.63
C GLU A 197 3.07 -18.52 0.77
N GLN A 198 3.80 -17.48 1.19
CA GLN A 198 4.44 -17.41 2.51
C GLN A 198 3.44 -17.50 3.68
N TYR A 199 2.18 -17.08 3.45
CA TYR A 199 1.12 -17.24 4.44
C TYR A 199 0.47 -18.63 4.34
N ILE A 200 0.17 -19.07 3.11
CA ILE A 200 -0.52 -20.33 2.84
C ILE A 200 0.30 -21.54 3.32
N GLU A 201 1.60 -21.57 3.04
CA GLU A 201 2.52 -22.65 3.45
C GLU A 201 2.57 -22.81 4.97
N LYS A 202 2.33 -21.73 5.71
CA LYS A 202 2.25 -21.71 7.18
C LYS A 202 0.84 -22.00 7.72
N GLY A 203 -0.14 -22.23 6.85
CA GLY A 203 -1.54 -22.45 7.21
C GLY A 203 -2.30 -21.18 7.60
N HIS A 204 -1.77 -20.00 7.27
CA HIS A 204 -2.45 -18.72 7.52
C HIS A 204 -3.38 -18.35 6.36
N VAL A 205 -4.42 -17.57 6.67
CA VAL A 205 -5.36 -17.03 5.67
C VAL A 205 -4.95 -15.61 5.32
N ILE A 206 -4.91 -15.31 4.02
CA ILE A 206 -4.63 -13.97 3.51
C ILE A 206 -5.71 -13.54 2.51
N TYR A 207 -6.12 -12.27 2.62
CA TYR A 207 -7.02 -11.62 1.68
C TYR A 207 -6.27 -10.58 0.86
N SER A 208 -6.71 -10.36 -0.38
CA SER A 208 -6.22 -9.31 -1.26
C SER A 208 -7.31 -8.85 -2.22
N GLY A 209 -7.28 -7.60 -2.65
CA GLY A 209 -8.25 -7.05 -3.60
C GLY A 209 -8.35 -5.53 -3.56
N VAL A 210 -9.09 -4.96 -4.51
CA VAL A 210 -9.11 -3.51 -4.78
C VAL A 210 -10.16 -2.74 -3.97
N ASP A 211 -11.03 -3.42 -3.21
CA ASP A 211 -12.03 -2.80 -2.35
C ASP A 211 -11.88 -3.27 -0.90
N TYR A 212 -11.15 -2.49 -0.11
CA TYR A 212 -10.87 -2.80 1.31
C TYR A 212 -12.11 -2.76 2.20
N ALA A 213 -13.18 -2.05 1.81
CA ALA A 213 -14.44 -2.15 2.54
C ALA A 213 -15.13 -3.50 2.27
N ALA A 214 -15.08 -3.99 1.03
CA ALA A 214 -15.59 -5.32 0.69
C ALA A 214 -14.74 -6.43 1.34
N ILE A 215 -13.41 -6.31 1.30
CA ILE A 215 -12.50 -7.26 1.96
C ILE A 215 -12.78 -7.32 3.46
N LEU A 216 -12.88 -6.16 4.13
CA LEU A 216 -13.19 -6.15 5.56
C LEU A 216 -14.52 -6.86 5.86
N LYS A 217 -15.55 -6.64 5.04
CA LYS A 217 -16.84 -7.33 5.20
C LYS A 217 -16.69 -8.85 5.08
N ASP A 218 -15.87 -9.34 4.16
CA ASP A 218 -15.64 -10.78 3.98
C ASP A 218 -14.77 -11.37 5.10
N VAL A 219 -13.70 -10.69 5.47
CA VAL A 219 -12.83 -11.04 6.61
C VAL A 219 -13.63 -11.15 7.90
N MET A 220 -14.53 -10.21 8.18
CA MET A 220 -15.35 -10.23 9.40
C MET A 220 -16.32 -11.42 9.46
N LYS A 221 -16.72 -12.04 8.33
CA LYS A 221 -17.56 -13.26 8.34
C LYS A 221 -16.82 -14.47 8.91
N GLU A 222 -15.49 -14.44 8.89
CA GLU A 222 -14.68 -15.48 9.49
C GLU A 222 -14.48 -15.28 11.00
N ASN A 223 -14.99 -14.20 11.59
CA ASN A 223 -14.84 -13.90 13.02
C ASN A 223 -13.37 -13.95 13.51
N PRO A 224 -12.45 -13.17 12.91
CA PRO A 224 -11.07 -13.08 13.39
C PRO A 224 -11.02 -12.43 14.78
N ASP A 225 -10.04 -12.81 15.59
CA ASP A 225 -9.71 -12.09 16.82
C ASP A 225 -8.87 -10.84 16.52
N VAL A 226 -8.04 -10.90 15.46
CA VAL A 226 -7.14 -9.83 15.03
C VAL A 226 -7.05 -9.81 13.51
N ILE A 227 -7.03 -8.60 12.93
CA ILE A 227 -6.69 -8.40 11.52
C ILE A 227 -5.24 -7.95 11.42
N HIS A 228 -4.49 -8.55 10.50
CA HIS A 228 -3.12 -8.14 10.18
C HIS A 228 -3.08 -7.47 8.81
N PHE A 229 -2.81 -6.17 8.75
CA PHE A 229 -2.58 -5.46 7.50
C PHE A 229 -1.09 -5.47 7.13
N ASP A 230 -0.77 -6.17 6.05
CA ASP A 230 0.57 -6.27 5.51
C ASP A 230 0.70 -5.29 4.33
N GLY A 231 1.51 -4.23 4.49
CA GLY A 231 1.66 -3.20 3.46
C GLY A 231 2.38 -3.74 2.21
N GLY A 232 2.01 -3.26 1.02
CA GLY A 232 2.66 -3.63 -0.25
C GLY A 232 4.06 -3.02 -0.41
N ASN A 233 4.11 -1.70 -0.63
CA ASN A 233 5.31 -0.87 -0.65
C ASN A 233 5.49 -0.11 0.67
N ASN A 234 5.28 1.21 0.64
CA ASN A 234 5.44 2.12 1.78
C ASN A 234 4.13 2.83 2.06
N GLU A 235 3.00 2.19 1.74
CA GLU A 235 1.66 2.72 1.94
C GLU A 235 1.47 3.11 3.40
N ILE A 236 0.63 4.12 3.60
CA ILE A 236 -0.06 4.30 4.87
C ILE A 236 -1.05 3.15 5.03
N PRO A 237 -1.25 2.60 6.24
CA PRO A 237 -2.21 1.52 6.45
C PRO A 237 -3.62 1.89 5.97
N PHE A 238 -4.32 0.95 5.33
CA PHE A 238 -5.69 1.19 4.86
C PHE A 238 -6.74 0.90 5.91
N TYR A 239 -6.36 0.16 6.95
CA TYR A 239 -7.14 0.00 8.17
C TYR A 239 -6.46 0.78 9.29
N LYS A 240 -7.25 1.34 10.20
CA LYS A 240 -6.72 2.06 11.36
C LYS A 240 -6.03 1.05 12.30
N PRO A 241 -4.70 1.10 12.49
CA PRO A 241 -4.00 0.15 13.33
C PRO A 241 -4.12 0.50 14.82
N ASP A 242 -4.23 -0.52 15.66
CA ASP A 242 -4.02 -0.45 17.11
C ASP A 242 -2.56 -0.69 17.47
N LEU A 243 -1.85 -1.49 16.66
CA LEU A 243 -0.40 -1.66 16.70
C LEU A 243 0.18 -1.38 15.31
N PHE A 244 0.94 -0.30 15.19
CA PHE A 244 1.58 0.10 13.94
C PHE A 244 3.10 -0.10 14.00
N ILE A 245 3.60 -1.05 13.23
CA ILE A 245 5.01 -1.38 13.09
C ILE A 245 5.51 -0.80 11.77
N THR A 246 6.64 -0.08 11.81
CA THR A 246 7.32 0.43 10.61
C THR A 246 8.76 -0.04 10.56
N LEU A 247 9.17 -0.62 9.42
CA LEU A 247 10.55 -1.02 9.20
C LEU A 247 11.39 0.12 8.63
N VAL A 248 12.64 0.17 9.09
CA VAL A 248 13.73 0.99 8.53
C VAL A 248 14.94 0.11 8.19
N ASP A 249 15.75 0.54 7.23
CA ASP A 249 16.87 -0.25 6.69
C ASP A 249 18.19 0.54 6.78
N PRO A 250 19.15 0.13 7.64
CA PRO A 250 20.44 0.80 7.83
C PRO A 250 21.36 0.69 6.59
N LEU A 251 21.03 -0.13 5.59
CA LEU A 251 21.74 -0.13 4.31
C LEU A 251 21.35 1.05 3.41
N ARG A 252 20.31 1.80 3.79
CA ARG A 252 19.72 2.90 3.01
C ARG A 252 19.42 4.12 3.88
N VAL A 253 20.37 4.49 4.74
CA VAL A 253 20.29 5.69 5.59
C VAL A 253 19.95 6.93 4.75
N GLY A 254 19.02 7.75 5.24
CA GLY A 254 18.45 8.90 4.56
C GLY A 254 17.06 8.61 4.00
N HIS A 255 16.79 7.36 3.58
CA HIS A 255 15.49 7.00 3.00
C HIS A 255 14.32 7.15 3.98
N GLU A 256 14.58 7.04 5.28
CA GLU A 256 13.60 7.29 6.34
C GLU A 256 13.10 8.75 6.38
N THR A 257 13.83 9.67 5.72
CA THR A 257 13.47 11.09 5.61
C THR A 257 13.13 11.53 4.19
N GLU A 258 13.59 10.80 3.17
CA GLU A 258 13.54 11.24 1.77
C GLU A 258 12.42 10.60 0.95
N TYR A 259 11.61 9.70 1.52
CA TYR A 259 10.54 8.98 0.82
C TYR A 259 9.15 9.21 1.41
N TYR A 260 8.17 9.32 0.51
CA TYR A 260 6.75 9.43 0.76
C TYR A 260 6.01 8.16 0.32
N PRO A 261 5.01 7.69 1.08
CA PRO A 261 4.61 8.18 2.40
C PRO A 261 5.43 7.55 3.54
N GLY A 262 6.56 6.89 3.26
CA GLY A 262 7.38 6.20 4.25
C GLY A 262 7.72 7.00 5.52
N GLN A 263 8.06 8.28 5.40
CA GLN A 263 8.30 9.14 6.56
C GLN A 263 7.04 9.32 7.44
N ILE A 264 5.84 9.33 6.85
CA ILE A 264 4.56 9.37 7.59
C ILE A 264 4.41 8.11 8.43
N ASN A 265 4.70 6.94 7.86
CA ASN A 265 4.66 5.67 8.59
C ASN A 265 5.59 5.72 9.81
N LEU A 266 6.83 6.15 9.62
CA LEU A 266 7.80 6.26 10.70
C LEU A 266 7.34 7.20 11.83
N ARG A 267 6.78 8.36 11.48
CA ARG A 267 6.27 9.33 12.47
C ARG A 267 5.06 8.82 13.26
N ARG A 268 4.29 7.88 12.69
CA ARG A 268 3.05 7.35 13.27
C ARG A 268 3.21 5.98 13.92
N ALA A 269 4.33 5.32 13.70
CA ALA A 269 4.60 3.99 14.24
C ALA A 269 4.56 3.97 15.77
N ASN A 270 3.98 2.90 16.33
CA ASN A 270 4.17 2.54 17.72
C ASN A 270 5.52 1.85 17.92
N VAL A 271 5.93 1.04 16.94
CA VAL A 271 7.17 0.25 16.97
C VAL A 271 7.94 0.49 15.68
N VAL A 272 9.24 0.75 15.80
CA VAL A 272 10.16 0.84 14.67
C VAL A 272 11.13 -0.33 14.72
N VAL A 273 11.17 -1.11 13.65
CA VAL A 273 12.10 -2.23 13.51
C VAL A 273 13.26 -1.79 12.62
N ILE A 274 14.47 -1.74 13.19
CA ILE A 274 15.70 -1.57 12.43
C ILE A 274 16.13 -2.96 11.96
N ASN A 275 15.89 -3.26 10.69
CA ASN A 275 16.11 -4.59 10.14
C ASN A 275 17.49 -4.69 9.46
N LYS A 276 17.96 -5.92 9.18
CA LYS A 276 19.21 -6.19 8.44
C LYS A 276 20.49 -5.67 9.11
N GLU A 277 20.50 -5.50 10.44
CA GLU A 277 21.67 -4.96 11.13
C GLU A 277 22.93 -5.83 10.97
N ASN A 278 22.75 -7.14 10.82
CA ASN A 278 23.83 -8.11 10.57
C ASN A 278 24.67 -7.82 9.31
N THR A 279 24.16 -7.07 8.34
CA THR A 279 24.90 -6.71 7.11
C THR A 279 25.27 -5.23 7.04
N ALA A 280 24.92 -4.44 8.07
CA ALA A 280 25.11 -3.00 8.07
C ALA A 280 26.33 -2.56 8.89
N LYS A 281 26.87 -1.40 8.55
CA LYS A 281 27.93 -0.76 9.32
C LYS A 281 27.35 -0.18 10.61
N LYS A 282 28.07 -0.30 11.72
CA LYS A 282 27.68 0.28 13.00
C LYS A 282 27.36 1.78 12.91
N GLU A 283 28.16 2.52 12.15
CA GLU A 283 27.95 3.97 11.95
C GLU A 283 26.60 4.29 11.27
N ASP A 284 26.17 3.44 10.33
CA ASP A 284 24.93 3.64 9.60
C ASP A 284 23.71 3.29 10.45
N ILE A 285 23.83 2.24 11.29
CA ILE A 285 22.85 1.93 12.34
C ILE A 285 22.71 3.11 13.32
N GLU A 286 23.82 3.68 13.78
CA GLU A 286 23.81 4.81 14.72
C GLU A 286 23.17 6.08 14.12
N LYS A 287 23.50 6.40 12.86
CA LYS A 287 22.86 7.52 12.14
C LYS A 287 21.36 7.32 11.99
N LEU A 288 20.94 6.13 11.56
CA LEU A 288 19.54 5.79 11.39
C LEU A 288 18.79 5.84 12.73
N LEU A 289 19.38 5.30 13.80
CA LEU A 289 18.79 5.34 15.14
C LEU A 289 18.58 6.77 15.62
N LYS A 290 19.54 7.68 15.35
CA LYS A 290 19.40 9.11 15.65
C LYS A 290 18.22 9.72 14.88
N SER A 291 18.15 9.47 13.58
CA SER A 291 17.07 9.94 12.69
C SER A 291 15.68 9.47 13.15
N VAL A 292 15.56 8.17 13.51
CA VAL A 292 14.33 7.57 14.05
C VAL A 292 13.90 8.26 15.34
N LYS A 293 14.82 8.45 16.30
CA LYS A 293 14.53 9.10 17.59
C LYS A 293 14.12 10.57 17.43
N GLU A 294 14.70 11.27 16.45
CA GLU A 294 14.32 12.65 16.13
C GLU A 294 12.92 12.74 15.52
N MET A 295 12.56 11.80 14.63
CA MET A 295 11.25 11.83 13.97
C MET A 295 10.11 11.26 14.81
N ASN A 296 10.38 10.23 15.61
CA ASN A 296 9.41 9.56 16.46
C ASN A 296 10.05 9.18 17.81
N PRO A 297 10.16 10.13 18.75
CA PRO A 297 10.77 9.89 20.05
C PRO A 297 9.95 8.95 20.96
N LYS A 298 8.72 8.60 20.56
CA LYS A 298 7.80 7.75 21.34
C LYS A 298 7.77 6.30 20.88
N ALA A 299 8.32 5.99 19.70
CA ALA A 299 8.31 4.63 19.19
C ALA A 299 9.22 3.72 20.03
N GLU A 300 8.74 2.51 20.29
CA GLU A 300 9.60 1.43 20.74
C GLU A 300 10.51 1.00 19.58
N ILE A 301 11.79 0.74 19.87
CA ILE A 301 12.79 0.41 18.86
C ILE A 301 13.21 -1.04 19.04
N ILE A 302 13.03 -1.84 17.98
CA ILE A 302 13.46 -3.23 17.93
C ILE A 302 14.60 -3.36 16.93
N HIS A 303 15.68 -3.97 17.37
CA HIS A 303 16.83 -4.31 16.53
C HIS A 303 16.64 -5.73 15.96
N SER A 304 16.85 -5.90 14.66
CA SER A 304 16.63 -7.17 13.97
C SER A 304 17.72 -7.46 12.94
N ASN A 305 18.03 -8.75 12.82
CA ASN A 305 18.84 -9.30 11.75
C ASN A 305 17.94 -9.90 10.67
N SER A 306 18.39 -9.80 9.42
CA SER A 306 17.78 -10.50 8.30
C SER A 306 18.82 -11.47 7.76
N VAL A 307 18.77 -12.72 8.22
CA VAL A 307 19.68 -13.77 7.81
C VAL A 307 19.03 -14.54 6.66
N VAL A 308 19.75 -14.70 5.56
CA VAL A 308 19.34 -15.55 4.44
C VAL A 308 20.08 -16.87 4.59
N GLU A 309 19.33 -17.95 4.72
CA GLU A 309 19.86 -19.31 4.81
C GLU A 309 19.30 -20.14 3.64
N VAL A 310 20.11 -21.07 3.15
CA VAL A 310 19.73 -22.02 2.10
C VAL A 310 19.98 -23.42 2.65
N GLU A 311 19.02 -24.33 2.48
CA GLU A 311 19.11 -25.69 3.02
C GLU A 311 20.34 -26.45 2.51
N ASN A 312 20.71 -26.20 1.25
CA ASN A 312 21.90 -26.78 0.65
C ASN A 312 22.78 -25.67 0.03
N PRO A 313 23.72 -25.09 0.79
CA PRO A 313 24.60 -24.04 0.29
C PRO A 313 25.41 -24.43 -0.95
N ASP A 314 25.67 -25.72 -1.14
CA ASP A 314 26.53 -26.21 -2.23
C ASP A 314 25.89 -26.09 -3.62
N ILE A 315 24.56 -25.94 -3.73
CA ILE A 315 23.87 -25.72 -5.02
C ILE A 315 23.88 -24.26 -5.48
N VAL A 316 24.31 -23.34 -4.61
CA VAL A 316 24.31 -21.88 -4.83
C VAL A 316 25.70 -21.26 -4.73
N ARG A 317 26.74 -22.10 -4.56
CA ARG A 317 28.15 -21.68 -4.69
C ARG A 317 28.50 -21.61 -6.17
N GLU A 318 29.28 -20.59 -6.55
CA GLU A 318 29.75 -20.31 -7.92
C GLU A 318 30.29 -21.55 -8.67
#